data_AF-A0A6P5YJC3-F1
#
_entry.id   AF-A0A6P5YJC3-F1
#
_cell.length_a   1.000
_cell.length_b   1.000
_cell.length_c   1.000
_cell.angle_alpha   90.00
_cell.angle_beta   90.00
_cell.angle_gamma   90.00
#
_symmetry.space_group_name_H-M   'P 1'
#
loop_
_entity.id
_entity.type
_entity.pdbx_description
1 polymer ?
#
loop_
_entity_poly.entity_id
_entity_poly.type
_entity_poly.pdbx_seq_one_letter_code
_entity_poly.pdbx_strand_id
1 'polypeptide(L)'
;MPEEDLVELKFRLYDGSDIGPFRYSPASTVAMLKERIVADWPKDKKIAPKEANDIKLINAGKILENNKTVGQCRVPFGDLPKAVITMHVVVQPSVTKAKTEKKVDEVPRKNFCSCSIL
;
A
#
# COMPACT_ATOMS: atom_id res chain seq x y z
N MET A 1 -3.87 -20.88 22.19
CA MET A 1 -4.37 -19.75 21.37
C MET A 1 -3.81 -19.94 19.97
N PRO A 2 -4.59 -19.89 18.89
CA PRO A 2 -4.03 -20.21 17.58
C PRO A 2 -3.21 -19.01 17.10
N GLU A 3 -1.90 -19.10 17.23
CA GLU A 3 -0.94 -18.24 16.52
C GLU A 3 -0.89 -18.58 15.01
N GLU A 4 -1.68 -19.56 14.57
CA GLU A 4 -1.60 -20.21 13.26
C GLU A 4 -2.19 -19.41 12.08
N ASP A 5 -2.90 -18.30 12.35
CA ASP A 5 -3.52 -17.49 11.29
C ASP A 5 -2.80 -16.16 11.01
N LEU A 6 -1.66 -15.89 11.67
CA LEU A 6 -0.90 -14.67 11.45
C LEU A 6 -0.33 -14.61 10.03
N VAL A 7 -0.45 -13.44 9.40
CA VAL A 7 0.07 -13.16 8.06
C VAL A 7 1.34 -12.35 8.18
N GLU A 8 2.38 -12.78 7.50
CA GLU A 8 3.60 -12.00 7.37
C GLU A 8 3.50 -11.06 6.16
N LEU A 9 3.53 -9.75 6.42
CA LEU A 9 3.45 -8.69 5.43
C LEU A 9 4.78 -7.95 5.35
N LYS A 10 5.18 -7.57 4.13
CA LYS A 10 6.23 -6.57 3.90
C LYS A 10 5.75 -5.51 2.91
N PHE A 11 6.33 -4.33 3.03
CA PHE A 11 5.85 -3.14 2.34
C PHE A 11 6.90 -2.60 1.39
N ARG A 12 6.70 -2.78 0.09
CA ARG A 12 7.61 -2.33 -0.96
C ARG A 12 7.42 -0.84 -1.26
N LEU A 13 8.50 -0.09 -1.21
CA LEU A 13 8.58 1.34 -1.49
C LEU A 13 8.89 1.61 -2.96
N TYR A 14 8.83 2.90 -3.35
CA TYR A 14 9.02 3.37 -4.72
C TYR A 14 10.40 3.07 -5.32
N ASP A 15 11.41 2.86 -4.47
CA ASP A 15 12.79 2.56 -4.86
C ASP A 15 13.10 1.06 -4.83
N GLY A 16 12.09 0.22 -4.58
CA GLY A 16 12.23 -1.23 -4.48
C GLY A 16 12.70 -1.73 -3.12
N SER A 17 13.01 -0.84 -2.16
CA SER A 17 13.29 -1.24 -0.78
C SER A 17 12.00 -1.68 -0.07
N ASP A 18 12.12 -2.55 0.94
CA ASP A 18 11.00 -3.10 1.68
C ASP A 18 11.06 -2.66 3.17
N ILE A 19 9.92 -2.31 3.77
CA ILE A 19 9.74 -2.16 5.22
C ILE A 19 9.12 -3.46 5.77
N GLY A 20 9.66 -3.96 6.89
CA GLY A 20 9.24 -5.21 7.51
C GLY A 20 10.26 -6.35 7.29
N PRO A 21 9.85 -7.62 7.41
CA PRO A 21 8.48 -8.11 7.54
C PRO A 21 7.83 -7.86 8.91
N PHE A 22 6.50 -7.84 8.95
CA PHE A 22 5.69 -7.73 10.16
C PHE A 22 4.58 -8.78 10.17
N ARG A 23 4.21 -9.24 11.35
CA ARG A 23 3.11 -10.22 11.54
C ARG A 23 1.83 -9.51 11.93
N TYR A 24 0.76 -9.77 11.19
CA TYR A 24 -0.56 -9.22 11.42
C TYR A 24 -1.61 -10.31 11.55
N SER A 25 -2.63 -10.07 12.37
CA SER A 25 -3.82 -10.91 12.38
C SER A 25 -4.66 -10.65 11.13
N PRO A 26 -5.44 -11.64 10.62
CA PRO A 26 -6.36 -11.41 9.52
C PRO A 26 -7.44 -10.35 9.82
N ALA A 27 -7.70 -10.09 11.11
CA ALA A 27 -8.63 -9.06 11.58
C ALA A 27 -8.03 -7.65 11.56
N SER A 28 -6.70 -7.51 11.43
CA SER A 28 -6.03 -6.20 11.37
C SER A 28 -6.55 -5.39 10.18
N THR A 29 -6.79 -4.10 10.36
CA THR A 29 -7.33 -3.25 9.29
C THR A 29 -6.21 -2.64 8.46
N VAL A 30 -6.54 -2.27 7.21
CA VAL A 30 -5.62 -1.55 6.32
C VAL A 30 -5.20 -0.21 6.93
N ALA A 31 -6.08 0.46 7.68
CA ALA A 31 -5.73 1.69 8.41
C ALA A 31 -4.54 1.47 9.36
N MET A 32 -4.56 0.39 10.15
CA MET A 32 -3.46 0.05 11.06
C MET A 32 -2.15 -0.24 10.29
N LEU A 33 -2.24 -0.90 9.13
CA LEU A 33 -1.06 -1.13 8.28
C LEU A 33 -0.44 0.19 7.83
N LYS A 34 -1.27 1.14 7.38
CA LYS A 34 -0.82 2.47 6.93
C LYS A 34 -0.19 3.26 8.07
N GLU A 35 -0.79 3.28 9.25
CA GLU A 35 -0.21 3.92 10.42
C GLU A 35 1.17 3.33 10.77
N ARG A 36 1.30 2.01 10.70
CA ARG A 36 2.58 1.34 10.93
C ARG A 36 3.64 1.76 9.91
N ILE A 37 3.27 1.84 8.63
CA ILE A 37 4.17 2.28 7.55
C ILE A 37 4.65 3.72 7.79
N VAL A 38 3.77 4.63 8.25
CA VAL A 38 4.18 6.01 8.61
C VAL A 38 5.18 5.99 9.76
N ALA A 39 4.94 5.18 10.79
CA ALA A 39 5.79 5.11 11.98
C ALA A 39 7.19 4.53 11.69
N ASP A 40 7.25 3.46 10.89
CA ASP A 40 8.50 2.78 10.51
C ASP A 40 9.10 3.32 9.20
N TRP A 41 8.70 4.53 8.77
CA TRP A 41 9.17 5.09 7.50
C TRP A 41 10.68 5.40 7.55
N PRO A 42 11.46 4.93 6.56
CA PRO A 42 12.90 5.17 6.52
C PRO A 42 13.22 6.67 6.38
N LYS A 43 14.09 7.17 7.26
CA LYS A 43 14.43 8.61 7.39
C LYS A 43 15.28 9.14 6.23
N ASP A 44 15.91 8.27 5.47
CA ASP A 44 16.78 8.57 4.33
C ASP A 44 16.02 8.78 3.01
N LYS A 45 14.68 8.62 3.00
CA LYS A 45 13.87 8.79 1.78
C LYS A 45 13.51 10.24 1.51
N LYS A 46 13.58 10.64 0.23
CA LYS A 46 13.23 11.99 -0.23
C LYS A 46 11.74 12.31 -0.08
N ILE A 47 10.89 11.30 -0.16
CA ILE A 47 9.43 11.44 -0.05
C ILE A 47 9.02 10.66 1.20
N ALA A 48 8.34 11.34 2.12
CA ALA A 48 7.80 10.75 3.34
C ALA A 48 6.31 11.10 3.48
N PRO A 49 5.45 10.12 3.83
CA PRO A 49 4.05 10.38 4.13
C PRO A 49 3.96 11.20 5.42
N LYS A 50 3.06 12.19 5.49
CA LYS A 50 2.80 12.94 6.73
C LYS A 50 1.79 12.21 7.60
N GLU A 51 0.80 11.61 6.95
CA GLU A 51 -0.28 10.87 7.59
C GLU A 51 -0.64 9.60 6.82
N ALA A 52 -1.40 8.71 7.47
CA ALA A 52 -1.84 7.46 6.86
C ALA A 52 -2.67 7.67 5.58
N ASN A 53 -3.37 8.80 5.43
CA ASN A 53 -4.15 9.10 4.22
C ASN A 53 -3.27 9.40 3.01
N ASP A 54 -2.04 9.85 3.22
CA ASP A 54 -1.08 10.06 2.13
C ASP A 54 -0.58 8.72 1.56
N ILE A 55 -0.93 7.59 2.17
CA ILE A 55 -0.52 6.27 1.72
C ILE A 55 -1.65 5.58 0.97
N LYS A 56 -1.33 5.12 -0.24
CA LYS A 56 -2.08 4.10 -0.97
C LYS A 56 -1.35 2.77 -0.88
N LEU A 57 -2.04 1.79 -0.31
CA LEU A 57 -1.54 0.42 -0.19
C LEU A 57 -2.13 -0.42 -1.31
N ILE A 58 -1.29 -1.15 -2.04
CA ILE A 58 -1.70 -1.94 -3.21
C ILE A 58 -1.32 -3.41 -2.97
N ASN A 59 -2.30 -4.30 -3.10
CA ASN A 59 -2.08 -5.74 -3.12
C ASN A 59 -2.66 -6.35 -4.39
N ALA A 60 -1.89 -7.17 -5.09
CA ALA A 60 -2.29 -7.84 -6.34
C ALA A 60 -3.02 -6.93 -7.35
N GLY A 61 -2.49 -5.72 -7.55
CA GLY A 61 -3.05 -4.74 -8.49
C GLY A 61 -4.29 -3.98 -7.99
N LYS A 62 -4.76 -4.22 -6.75
CA LYS A 62 -5.90 -3.50 -6.16
C LYS A 62 -5.43 -2.55 -5.06
N ILE A 63 -5.91 -1.30 -5.11
CA ILE A 63 -5.75 -0.35 -4.01
C ILE A 63 -6.66 -0.78 -2.85
N LEU A 64 -6.09 -0.86 -1.65
CA LEU A 64 -6.78 -1.28 -0.45
C LEU A 64 -7.45 -0.10 0.27
N GLU A 65 -8.68 -0.31 0.71
CA GLU A 65 -9.49 0.65 1.46
C GLU A 65 -9.25 0.50 2.97
N ASN A 66 -9.28 1.61 3.71
CA ASN A 66 -8.89 1.65 5.13
C ASN A 66 -9.74 0.75 6.06
N ASN A 67 -11.01 0.56 5.72
CA ASN A 67 -11.98 -0.22 6.48
C ASN A 67 -11.90 -1.74 6.21
N LYS A 68 -11.13 -2.18 5.22
CA LYS A 68 -10.95 -3.61 4.93
C LYS A 68 -9.95 -4.23 5.90
N THR A 69 -10.12 -5.52 6.16
CA THR A 69 -9.19 -6.30 6.98
C THR A 69 -8.17 -7.03 6.12
N VAL A 70 -7.03 -7.39 6.70
CA VAL A 70 -5.97 -8.17 6.03
C VAL A 70 -6.55 -9.45 5.41
N GLY A 71 -7.44 -10.16 6.12
CA GLY A 71 -8.10 -11.35 5.62
C GLY A 71 -8.92 -11.12 4.35
N GLN A 72 -9.59 -9.97 4.23
CA GLN A 72 -10.35 -9.58 3.04
C GLN A 72 -9.45 -9.09 1.89
N CYS A 73 -8.22 -8.67 2.19
CA CYS A 73 -7.25 -8.21 1.21
C CYS A 73 -6.41 -9.34 0.62
N ARG A 74 -6.50 -10.57 1.16
CA ARG A 74 -5.84 -11.75 0.61
C ARG A 74 -6.40 -12.09 -0.77
N VAL A 75 -5.53 -12.52 -1.67
CA VAL A 75 -5.94 -12.94 -3.01
C VAL A 75 -6.21 -14.44 -3.06
N PRO A 76 -7.24 -14.88 -3.81
CA PRO A 76 -7.59 -16.29 -3.91
C PRO A 76 -6.51 -17.15 -4.58
N PHE A 77 -5.64 -16.54 -5.39
CA PHE A 77 -4.51 -17.20 -6.05
C PHE A 77 -3.23 -16.45 -5.70
N GLY A 78 -2.45 -16.97 -4.75
CA GLY A 78 -1.16 -16.38 -4.36
C GLY A 78 -0.80 -16.50 -2.88
N ASP A 79 -1.73 -16.90 -2.02
CA ASP A 79 -1.48 -17.07 -0.58
C ASP A 79 -0.96 -18.49 -0.32
N LEU A 80 0.34 -18.71 -0.50
CA LEU A 80 0.99 -19.95 -0.04
C LEU A 80 1.15 -19.86 1.48
N PRO A 81 0.89 -20.94 2.25
CA PRO A 81 0.76 -20.92 3.71
C PRO A 81 2.03 -20.54 4.50
N LYS A 82 3.12 -20.13 3.82
CA LYS A 82 4.37 -19.63 4.43
C LYS A 82 5.00 -18.47 3.66
N ALA A 83 4.32 -17.91 2.66
CA ALA A 83 4.88 -16.84 1.84
C ALA A 83 4.63 -15.47 2.48
N VAL A 84 5.67 -14.64 2.54
CA VAL A 84 5.53 -13.24 2.96
C VAL A 84 4.81 -12.48 1.86
N ILE A 85 3.64 -11.93 2.17
CA ILE A 85 2.88 -11.12 1.22
C ILE A 85 3.57 -9.76 1.08
N THR A 86 3.90 -9.40 -0.15
CA THR A 86 4.51 -8.11 -0.48
C THR A 86 3.44 -7.14 -0.97
N MET A 87 3.15 -6.10 -0.19
CA MET A 87 2.24 -5.03 -0.59
C MET A 87 3.03 -3.83 -1.07
N HIS A 88 2.57 -3.17 -2.13
CA HIS A 88 3.22 -1.98 -2.66
C HIS A 88 2.68 -0.73 -1.99
N VAL A 89 3.58 0.18 -1.61
CA VAL A 89 3.26 1.44 -0.95
C VAL A 89 3.52 2.59 -1.93
N VAL A 90 2.50 3.40 -2.14
CA VAL A 90 2.59 4.64 -2.90
C VAL A 90 2.28 5.80 -1.97
N VAL A 91 3.21 6.74 -1.85
CA VAL A 91 3.00 7.99 -1.13
C VAL A 91 2.44 9.01 -2.09
N GLN A 92 1.18 9.38 -1.89
CA GLN A 92 0.50 10.44 -2.60
C GLN A 92 -0.05 11.44 -1.58
N PRO A 93 0.66 12.55 -1.33
CA PRO A 93 0.19 13.58 -0.41
C PRO A 93 -1.21 14.06 -0.79
N SER A 94 -2.11 14.05 0.18
CA SER A 94 -3.45 14.60 0.01
C SER A 94 -3.35 16.12 -0.12
N VAL A 95 -3.82 16.66 -1.26
CA VAL A 95 -3.80 18.11 -1.51
C VAL A 95 -4.95 18.74 -0.73
N THR A 96 -4.74 19.03 0.56
CA THR A 96 -5.71 19.79 1.34
C THR A 96 -5.81 21.19 0.77
N LYS A 97 -6.98 21.52 0.21
CA LYS A 97 -7.33 22.76 -0.50
C LYS A 97 -6.90 24.02 0.27
N ALA A 98 -5.83 24.67 -0.18
CA ALA A 98 -5.68 26.12 -0.02
C ALA A 98 -6.32 26.78 -1.25
N LYS A 99 -7.34 27.63 -1.04
CA LYS A 99 -7.99 28.44 -2.07
C LYS A 99 -6.94 29.31 -2.78
N THR A 100 -6.85 29.23 -4.11
CA THR A 100 -6.91 30.34 -5.10
C THR A 100 -6.52 29.77 -6.47
N GLU A 101 -7.23 30.21 -7.50
CA GLU A 101 -7.16 29.82 -8.91
C GLU A 101 -5.74 29.48 -9.43
N LYS A 102 -5.63 28.31 -10.05
CA LYS A 102 -5.22 28.17 -11.47
C LYS A 102 -5.63 26.78 -11.96
N LYS A 103 -6.54 26.75 -12.92
CA LYS A 103 -6.79 25.58 -13.76
C LYS A 103 -5.47 25.15 -14.41
N VAL A 104 -5.04 23.92 -14.18
CA VAL A 104 -4.35 23.15 -15.22
C VAL A 104 -5.19 21.89 -15.39
N ASP A 105 -6.07 21.97 -16.37
CA ASP A 105 -6.71 20.82 -16.99
C ASP A 105 -5.60 20.13 -17.79
N GLU A 106 -4.99 19.08 -17.24
CA GLU A 106 -4.21 18.16 -18.06
C GLU A 106 -4.63 16.74 -17.69
N VAL A 107 -5.59 16.24 -18.49
CA VAL A 107 -5.94 14.83 -18.59
C VAL A 107 -4.66 14.01 -18.58
N PRO A 108 -4.45 13.07 -17.64
CA PRO A 108 -3.32 12.16 -17.76
C PRO A 108 -3.55 11.36 -19.04
N ARG A 109 -2.72 11.61 -20.06
CA ARG A 109 -2.70 10.80 -21.28
C ARG A 109 -2.59 9.34 -20.83
N LYS A 110 -3.64 8.59 -21.13
CA LYS A 110 -3.68 7.13 -20.99
C LYS A 110 -2.62 6.56 -21.91
N ASN A 111 -1.40 6.38 -21.41
CA ASN A 111 -0.42 5.51 -22.04
C ASN A 111 -0.83 4.07 -21.71
N PHE A 112 -1.78 3.54 -22.48
CA PHE A 112 -2.02 2.10 -22.50
C PHE A 112 -0.77 1.42 -23.09
N CYS A 113 -0.04 0.70 -22.25
CA CYS A 113 0.99 -0.22 -22.72
C CYS A 113 0.29 -1.55 -23.03
N SER A 114 0.03 -1.82 -24.31
CA SER A 114 -0.50 -3.11 -24.75
C SER A 114 0.64 -4.10 -24.89
N CYS A 115 0.89 -4.89 -23.84
CA CYS A 115 1.68 -6.10 -23.98
C CYS A 115 0.78 -7.19 -24.55
N SER A 116 1.03 -7.60 -25.80
CA SER A 116 0.46 -8.82 -26.37
C SER A 116 1.52 -9.92 -26.25
N ILE A 117 1.10 -11.11 -25.83
CA ILE A 117 1.92 -12.32 -25.91
C ILE A 117 1.79 -12.83 -27.35
N LEU A 118 2.92 -12.98 -28.05
CA LEU A 118 3.00 -13.66 -29.35
C LEU A 118 3.34 -15.14 -29.12
#